data_AF-A0A6V7X7R2-F1
#
_entry.id   AF-A0A6V7X7R2-F1
#
_cell.length_a   1.000
_cell.length_b   1.000
_cell.length_c   1.000
_cell.angle_alpha   90.00
_cell.angle_beta   90.00
_cell.angle_gamma   90.00
#
_symmetry.space_group_name_H-M   'P 1'
#
loop_
_entity.id
_entity.type
_entity.pdbx_description
1 polymer ?
#
loop_
_entity_poly.entity_id
_entity_poly.type
_entity_poly.pdbx_seq_one_letter_code
_entity_poly.pdbx_strand_id
1 'polypeptide(L)'
;MLFNNLLHYHSGIRKLRPMASLFFKINLKNIFKHDRVFQIKCALFLVGYPLSMSTGFSYLTFVLTCNTIPYATFSIAEYFLIGINSLFYFLLIWEFDGTKLEVYVKHRKPILVRNQQRMMELRKNKLKNNES
;
A
#
# COMPACT_ATOMS: atom_id res chain seq x y z
N MET A 1 -11.47 -5.89 0.08
CA MET A 1 -10.36 -5.24 0.84
C MET A 1 -9.00 -5.27 0.13
N LEU A 2 -8.68 -6.28 -0.69
CA LEU A 2 -7.41 -6.41 -1.42
C LEU A 2 -7.02 -5.21 -2.32
N PHE A 3 -7.97 -4.62 -3.04
CA PHE A 3 -7.70 -3.52 -3.99
C PHE A 3 -7.23 -2.22 -3.31
N ASN A 4 -7.75 -1.88 -2.13
CA ASN A 4 -7.32 -0.68 -1.38
C ASN A 4 -5.87 -0.81 -0.89
N ASN A 5 -5.44 -2.02 -0.54
CA ASN A 5 -4.07 -2.27 -0.09
C ASN A 5 -3.04 -2.17 -1.23
N LEU A 6 -3.44 -2.50 -2.47
CA LEU A 6 -2.57 -2.40 -3.65
C LEU A 6 -2.27 -0.93 -4.02
N LEU A 7 -3.27 -0.05 -3.92
CA LEU A 7 -3.10 1.40 -4.14
C LEU A 7 -2.16 2.02 -3.11
N HIS A 8 -2.22 1.58 -1.85
CA HIS A 8 -1.32 2.03 -0.80
C HIS A 8 0.11 1.53 -1.03
N TYR A 9 0.27 0.28 -1.48
CA TYR A 9 1.57 -0.32 -1.82
C TYR A 9 2.26 0.41 -2.98
N HIS A 10 1.52 0.73 -4.04
CA HIS A 10 2.07 1.45 -5.21
C HIS A 10 2.42 2.92 -4.91
N SER A 11 1.79 3.53 -3.89
CA SER A 11 2.13 4.87 -3.39
C SER A 11 3.37 4.86 -2.48
N GLY A 12 3.60 3.80 -1.72
CA GLY A 12 4.75 3.65 -0.81
C GLY A 12 6.09 3.47 -1.53
N ILE A 13 6.12 2.64 -2.58
CA ILE A 13 7.35 2.31 -3.33
C ILE A 13 7.95 3.54 -4.04
N ARG A 14 7.12 4.48 -4.50
CA ARG A 14 7.59 5.66 -5.26
C ARG A 14 8.41 6.68 -4.44
N LYS A 15 8.49 6.54 -3.12
CA LYS A 15 9.22 7.48 -2.24
C LYS A 15 10.63 7.04 -1.82
N LEU A 16 11.02 5.78 -2.02
CA LEU A 16 12.35 5.29 -1.65
C LEU A 16 13.32 5.39 -2.84
N ARG A 17 13.77 6.62 -3.15
CA ARG A 17 14.95 6.85 -3.99
C ARG A 17 16.19 6.80 -3.07
N PRO A 18 17.09 5.82 -3.18
CA PRO A 18 18.20 5.70 -2.23
C PRO A 18 19.34 6.66 -2.61
N MET A 19 19.84 7.40 -1.62
CA MET A 19 21.11 8.11 -1.73
C MET A 19 22.26 7.11 -1.90
N ALA A 20 23.11 7.41 -2.87
CA ALA A 20 24.11 6.53 -3.42
C ALA A 20 25.43 6.56 -2.64
N SER A 21 25.94 5.38 -2.27
CA SER A 21 27.31 4.93 -2.62
C SER A 21 27.73 3.69 -1.80
N LEU A 22 27.24 3.50 -0.57
CA LEU A 22 27.50 2.28 0.23
C LEU A 22 26.43 1.18 0.07
N PHE A 23 25.34 1.51 -0.62
CA PHE A 23 24.10 0.73 -0.72
C PHE A 23 24.13 -0.38 -1.78
N PHE A 24 25.17 -0.49 -2.61
CA PHE A 24 25.16 -1.33 -3.81
C PHE A 24 25.14 -2.85 -3.53
N LYS A 25 25.90 -3.29 -2.52
CA LYS A 25 25.98 -4.72 -2.14
C LYS A 25 24.75 -5.22 -1.36
N ILE A 26 24.10 -4.32 -0.60
CA ILE A 26 22.83 -4.58 0.10
C ILE A 26 21.65 -4.51 -0.88
N ASN A 27 21.71 -3.63 -1.88
CA ASN A 27 20.68 -3.50 -2.91
C ASN A 27 20.45 -4.79 -3.69
N LEU A 28 21.49 -5.54 -4.09
CA LEU A 28 21.29 -6.75 -4.90
C LEU A 28 20.50 -7.84 -4.14
N LYS A 29 20.84 -8.09 -2.87
CA LYS A 29 20.13 -9.08 -2.04
C LYS A 29 18.67 -8.66 -1.79
N ASN A 30 18.44 -7.36 -1.62
CA ASN A 30 17.09 -6.82 -1.46
C ASN A 30 16.28 -6.82 -2.77
N ILE A 31 16.90 -6.61 -3.93
CA ILE A 31 16.26 -6.73 -5.25
C ILE A 31 15.82 -8.17 -5.50
N PHE A 32 16.71 -9.16 -5.30
CA PHE A 32 16.33 -10.58 -5.43
C PHE A 32 15.25 -11.00 -4.42
N LYS A 33 15.28 -10.48 -3.19
CA LYS A 33 14.23 -10.74 -2.18
C LYS A 33 12.90 -10.11 -2.60
N HIS A 34 12.93 -8.88 -3.13
CA HIS A 34 11.75 -8.15 -3.61
C HIS A 34 11.12 -8.84 -4.82
N ASP A 35 11.91 -9.33 -5.77
CA ASP A 35 11.40 -10.07 -6.94
C ASP A 35 10.71 -11.37 -6.54
N ARG A 36 11.27 -12.15 -5.59
CA ARG A 36 10.62 -13.37 -5.10
C ARG A 36 9.35 -13.06 -4.31
N VAL A 37 9.37 -12.07 -3.43
CA VAL A 37 8.19 -11.67 -2.64
C VAL A 37 7.09 -11.15 -3.57
N PHE A 38 7.45 -10.42 -4.64
CA PHE A 38 6.51 -9.97 -5.66
C PHE A 38 5.87 -11.15 -6.41
N GLN A 39 6.65 -12.15 -6.82
CA GLN A 39 6.12 -13.36 -7.44
C GLN A 39 5.16 -14.13 -6.52
N ILE A 40 5.50 -14.24 -5.24
CA ILE A 40 4.62 -14.90 -4.24
C ILE A 40 3.32 -14.10 -4.05
N LYS A 41 3.38 -12.76 -4.01
CA LYS A 41 2.19 -11.90 -3.96
C LYS A 41 1.32 -12.04 -5.20
N CYS A 42 1.91 -12.12 -6.39
CA CYS A 42 1.18 -12.39 -7.63
C CYS A 42 0.50 -13.76 -7.59
N ALA A 43 1.18 -14.80 -7.11
CA ALA A 43 0.59 -16.13 -6.97
C ALA A 43 -0.58 -16.14 -5.96
N LEU A 44 -0.41 -15.49 -4.80
CA LEU A 44 -1.48 -15.33 -3.81
C LEU A 44 -2.69 -14.57 -4.36
N PHE A 45 -2.45 -13.55 -5.20
CA PHE A 45 -3.52 -12.81 -5.86
C PHE A 45 -4.26 -13.69 -6.88
N LEU A 46 -3.53 -14.47 -7.66
CA LEU A 46 -4.07 -15.34 -8.70
C LEU A 46 -4.92 -16.48 -8.11
N VAL A 47 -4.60 -16.93 -6.89
CA VAL A 47 -5.42 -17.92 -6.15
C VAL A 47 -6.54 -17.26 -5.35
N GLY A 48 -6.28 -16.12 -4.71
CA GLY A 48 -7.25 -15.42 -3.88
C GLY A 48 -8.41 -14.80 -4.67
N TYR A 49 -8.14 -14.32 -5.89
CA TYR A 49 -9.15 -13.73 -6.77
C TYR A 49 -10.28 -14.71 -7.16
N PRO A 50 -10.01 -15.89 -7.73
CA PRO A 50 -11.06 -16.85 -8.05
C PRO A 50 -11.78 -17.37 -6.80
N LEU A 51 -11.08 -17.54 -5.67
CA LEU A 51 -11.71 -17.89 -4.39
C LEU A 51 -12.70 -16.80 -3.91
N SER A 52 -12.34 -15.53 -4.08
CA SER A 52 -13.22 -14.41 -3.73
C SER A 52 -14.44 -14.33 -4.67
N MET A 53 -14.29 -14.71 -5.94
CA MET A 53 -15.42 -14.77 -6.86
C MET A 53 -16.32 -15.99 -6.57
N SER A 54 -15.73 -17.14 -6.25
CA SER A 54 -16.47 -18.36 -5.95
C SER A 54 -17.28 -18.25 -4.65
N THR A 55 -16.79 -17.52 -3.64
CA THR A 55 -17.55 -17.22 -2.43
C THR A 55 -18.78 -16.37 -2.73
N GLY A 56 -18.64 -15.31 -3.54
CA GLY A 56 -19.78 -14.50 -3.98
C GLY A 56 -20.85 -15.33 -4.71
N PHE A 57 -20.44 -16.21 -5.61
CA PHE A 57 -21.36 -17.10 -6.33
C PHE A 57 -22.02 -18.14 -5.41
N SER A 58 -21.24 -18.77 -4.52
CA SER A 58 -21.75 -19.78 -3.57
C SER A 58 -22.77 -19.17 -2.62
N TYR A 59 -22.53 -17.95 -2.14
CA TYR A 59 -23.47 -17.23 -1.28
C TYR A 59 -24.78 -16.89 -2.02
N LEU A 60 -24.67 -16.38 -3.25
CA LEU A 60 -25.85 -16.09 -4.08
C LEU A 60 -26.68 -17.36 -4.34
N THR A 61 -26.01 -18.47 -4.62
CA THR A 61 -26.66 -19.76 -4.84
C THR A 61 -27.34 -20.26 -3.57
N PHE A 62 -26.71 -20.10 -2.40
CA PHE A 62 -27.32 -20.41 -1.11
C PHE A 62 -28.60 -19.60 -0.86
N VAL A 63 -28.57 -18.29 -1.10
CA VAL A 63 -29.75 -17.42 -0.91
C VAL A 63 -30.91 -17.85 -1.82
N LEU A 64 -30.63 -18.29 -3.05
CA LEU A 64 -31.64 -18.70 -4.01
C LEU A 64 -32.18 -20.12 -3.79
N THR A 65 -31.35 -21.04 -3.30
CA THR A 65 -31.70 -22.48 -3.21
C THR A 65 -31.92 -22.99 -1.78
N CYS A 66 -31.56 -22.20 -0.76
CA CYS A 66 -31.62 -22.58 0.66
C CYS A 66 -30.96 -23.94 0.97
N ASN A 67 -29.94 -24.32 0.19
CA ASN A 67 -29.27 -25.61 0.34
C ASN A 67 -28.05 -25.49 1.28
N THR A 68 -27.86 -26.45 2.17
CA THR A 68 -26.75 -26.46 3.15
C THR A 68 -25.38 -26.70 2.51
N ILE A 69 -25.32 -27.37 1.37
CA ILE A 69 -24.07 -27.69 0.66
C ILE A 69 -23.34 -26.41 0.17
N PRO A 70 -23.97 -25.48 -0.58
CA PRO A 70 -23.30 -24.25 -1.01
C PRO A 70 -22.88 -23.34 0.15
N TYR A 71 -23.59 -23.42 1.28
CA TYR A 71 -23.20 -22.70 2.49
C TYR A 71 -21.91 -23.27 3.12
N ALA A 72 -21.76 -24.59 3.14
CA ALA A 72 -20.53 -25.22 3.61
C ALA A 72 -19.33 -24.88 2.71
N THR A 73 -19.50 -24.91 1.38
CA THR A 73 -18.43 -24.54 0.45
C THR A 73 -18.07 -23.06 0.53
N PHE A 74 -19.05 -22.18 0.74
CA PHE A 74 -18.82 -20.76 1.03
C PHE A 74 -17.95 -20.59 2.29
N SER A 75 -18.34 -21.24 3.38
CA SER A 75 -17.64 -21.13 4.67
C SER A 75 -16.19 -21.61 4.58
N ILE A 76 -15.94 -22.75 3.92
CA ILE A 76 -14.58 -23.28 3.71
C ILE A 76 -13.74 -22.28 2.90
N ALA A 77 -14.29 -21.72 1.83
CA ALA A 77 -13.57 -20.78 1.00
C ALA A 77 -13.24 -19.47 1.76
N GLU A 78 -14.11 -18.99 2.64
CA GLU A 78 -13.81 -17.83 3.50
C GLU A 78 -12.64 -18.10 4.46
N TYR A 79 -12.57 -19.29 5.06
CA TYR A 79 -11.43 -19.67 5.91
C TYR A 79 -10.10 -19.63 5.14
N PHE A 80 -10.08 -20.13 3.91
CA PHE A 80 -8.89 -20.03 3.05
C PHE A 80 -8.54 -18.58 2.70
N LEU A 81 -9.53 -17.74 2.42
CA LEU A 81 -9.35 -16.31 2.15
C LEU A 81 -8.75 -15.56 3.34
N ILE A 82 -9.15 -15.89 4.57
CA ILE A 82 -8.56 -15.35 5.79
C ILE A 82 -7.07 -15.74 5.87
N GLY A 83 -6.75 -17.01 5.59
CA GLY A 83 -5.37 -17.50 5.54
C GLY A 83 -4.52 -16.74 4.53
N ILE A 84 -5.00 -16.62 3.29
CA ILE A 84 -4.31 -15.88 2.20
C ILE A 84 -4.09 -14.41 2.59
N ASN A 85 -5.09 -13.76 3.18
CA ASN A 85 -4.98 -12.37 3.65
C ASN A 85 -3.94 -12.24 4.76
N SER A 86 -3.93 -13.14 5.74
CA SER A 86 -2.94 -13.11 6.83
C SER A 86 -1.52 -13.29 6.31
N LEU A 87 -1.32 -14.19 5.35
CA LEU A 87 -0.04 -14.46 4.71
C LEU A 87 0.43 -13.25 3.90
N PHE A 88 -0.49 -12.54 3.24
CA PHE A 88 -0.18 -11.30 2.54
C PHE A 88 0.35 -10.20 3.48
N TYR A 89 -0.27 -10.01 4.65
CA TYR A 89 0.23 -9.07 5.66
C TYR A 89 1.57 -9.50 6.27
N PHE A 90 1.75 -10.80 6.49
CA PHE A 90 3.02 -11.35 6.95
C PHE A 90 4.15 -11.07 5.94
N LEU A 91 3.91 -11.29 4.64
CA LEU A 91 4.88 -10.99 3.59
C LEU A 91 5.21 -9.50 3.49
N LEU A 92 4.24 -8.62 3.77
CA LEU A 92 4.48 -7.18 3.89
C LEU A 92 5.48 -6.88 5.00
N ILE A 93 5.26 -7.41 6.21
CA ILE A 93 6.18 -7.20 7.34
C ILE A 93 7.57 -7.76 7.03
N TRP A 94 7.62 -8.97 6.46
CA TRP A 94 8.87 -9.65 6.09
C TRP A 94 9.71 -8.89 5.04
N GLU A 95 9.05 -8.13 4.18
CA GLU A 95 9.68 -7.29 3.17
C GLU A 95 10.34 -6.04 3.77
N PHE A 96 9.74 -5.47 4.83
CA PHE A 96 10.23 -4.26 5.50
C PHE A 96 11.19 -4.53 6.68
N ASP A 97 11.54 -5.78 6.97
CA ASP A 97 12.39 -6.21 8.10
C ASP A 97 13.88 -5.72 8.04
N GLY A 98 14.17 -4.73 7.19
CA GLY A 98 15.47 -4.07 7.09
C GLY A 98 15.41 -2.59 6.73
N THR A 99 14.21 -2.02 6.56
CA THR A 99 14.00 -0.62 6.23
C THR A 99 13.32 0.06 7.41
N LYS A 100 14.08 0.90 8.14
CA LYS A 100 13.51 1.80 9.15
C LYS A 100 12.37 2.57 8.48
N LEU A 101 11.14 2.26 8.87
CA LEU A 101 9.93 2.85 8.31
C LEU A 101 9.81 4.26 8.90
N GLU A 102 10.56 5.21 8.33
CA GLU A 102 10.41 6.62 8.66
C GLU A 102 9.07 7.08 8.09
N VAL A 103 8.03 7.00 8.94
CA VAL A 103 6.72 7.60 8.67
C VAL A 103 6.94 9.11 8.66
N TYR A 104 7.27 9.66 7.48
CA TYR A 104 7.29 11.09 7.26
C TYR A 104 5.84 11.60 7.29
N VAL A 105 5.36 11.91 8.49
CA VAL A 105 4.19 12.77 8.68
C VAL A 105 4.57 14.12 8.09
N LYS A 106 4.11 14.37 6.86
CA LYS A 106 4.24 15.68 6.22
C LYS A 106 3.36 16.65 7.01
N HIS A 107 3.91 17.23 8.06
CA HIS A 107 3.28 18.36 8.74
C HIS A 107 3.09 19.46 7.69
N ARG A 108 1.86 19.64 7.23
CA ARG A 108 1.51 20.86 6.48
C ARG A 108 1.77 22.01 7.45
N LYS A 109 2.70 22.90 7.11
CA LYS A 109 2.89 24.15 7.84
C LYS A 109 1.51 24.80 7.99
N PRO A 110 1.14 25.25 9.20
CA PRO A 110 -0.17 25.85 9.43
C PRO A 110 -0.36 27.03 8.46
N ILE A 111 -1.60 27.16 7.95
CA ILE A 111 -1.98 28.14 6.93
C ILE A 111 -1.54 29.56 7.31
N LEU A 112 -1.50 29.86 8.60
CA LEU A 112 -1.02 31.12 9.17
C LEU A 112 0.43 31.46 8.76
N VAL A 113 1.35 30.50 8.83
CA VAL A 113 2.77 30.71 8.50
C VAL A 113 2.95 30.96 7.00
N ARG A 114 2.16 30.29 6.16
CA ARG A 114 2.17 30.50 4.71
C ARG A 114 1.66 31.90 4.34
N ASN A 115 0.62 32.37 5.02
CA ASN A 115 0.05 33.69 4.77
C ASN A 115 0.98 34.81 5.27
N GLN A 116 1.67 34.63 6.39
CA GLN A 116 2.70 35.57 6.86
C GLN A 116 3.87 35.68 5.89
N GLN A 117 4.33 34.55 5.31
CA GLN A 117 5.42 34.57 4.32
C GLN A 117 5.02 35.32 3.04
N ARG A 118 3.81 35.09 2.51
CA ARG A 118 3.31 35.87 1.36
C ARG A 118 3.20 37.36 1.67
N MET A 119 2.75 37.72 2.87
CA MET A 119 2.64 39.13 3.26
C MET A 119 4.02 39.80 3.36
N MET A 120 5.05 39.09 3.83
CA MET A 120 6.42 39.61 3.84
C MET A 120 7.01 39.76 2.43
N GLU A 121 6.73 38.82 1.52
CA GLU A 121 7.16 38.92 0.11
C GLU A 121 6.48 40.10 -0.61
N LEU A 122 5.17 40.30 -0.40
CA LEU A 122 4.44 41.43 -0.94
C LEU A 122 4.99 42.78 -0.44
N ARG A 123 5.41 42.85 0.84
CA ARG A 123 6.04 44.05 1.39
C ARG A 123 7.40 44.33 0.76
N LYS A 124 8.23 43.31 0.55
CA LYS A 124 9.53 43.45 -0.12
C LYS A 124 9.37 43.93 -1.56
N ASN A 125 8.40 43.41 -2.29
CA ASN A 125 8.13 43.83 -3.68
C ASN A 125 7.63 45.28 -3.76
N LYS A 126 6.81 45.73 -2.80
CA LYS A 126 6.40 47.14 -2.73
C LYS A 126 7.57 48.08 -2.43
N LEU A 127 8.47 47.71 -1.53
CA LEU A 127 9.67 48.50 -1.22
C LEU A 127 10.58 48.63 -2.45
N LYS A 128 10.82 47.52 -3.15
CA LYS A 128 11.65 47.50 -4.37
C LYS A 128 11.10 48.37 -5.50
N ASN A 129 9.77 48.47 -5.62
CA ASN A 129 9.12 49.31 -6.64
C ASN A 129 9.09 50.81 -6.28
N ASN A 130 9.34 51.17 -5.02
CA ASN A 130 9.41 52.57 -4.58
C ASN A 130 10.85 53.13 -4.63
N GLU A 131 11.86 52.27 -4.79
CA GLU A 131 13.27 52.62 -4.91
C GLU A 131 13.76 52.68 -6.37
N SER A 132 12.86 52.46 -7.35
CA SER A 132 13.11 52.62 -8.80
C SER A 132 12.31 53.78 -9.34
#